data_AF-A0A950B748-F1
#
_entry.id   AF-A0A950B748-F1
#
_cell.length_a   1.000
_cell.length_b   1.000
_cell.length_c   1.000
_cell.angle_alpha   90.00
_cell.angle_beta   90.00
_cell.angle_gamma   90.00
#
_symmetry.space_group_name_H-M   'P 1'
#
loop_
_entity.id
_entity.type
_entity.pdbx_description
1 polymer ?
#
loop_
_entity_poly.entity_id
_entity_poly.type
_entity_poly.pdbx_seq_one_letter_code
_entity_poly.pdbx_strand_id
1 'polypeptide(L)'
;METQITCVGVISAGDQKPAPRPALVVHFAEVPDAMPLLDQALELRIQAVGMLMHAQMLDFQRTGKAKHRSKAQGHLNAMQALIAARSPERLAAMERAVGGMPNA
;
A
#
# COMPACT_ATOMS: atom_id res chain seq x y z
N MET A 1 8.98 14.97 11.31
CA MET A 1 8.36 13.72 10.84
C MET A 1 6.87 13.89 11.06
N GLU A 2 6.16 14.38 10.05
CA GLU A 2 4.71 14.63 10.16
C GLU A 2 3.97 13.37 9.72
N THR A 3 3.28 12.74 10.66
CA THR A 3 2.46 11.57 10.37
C THR A 3 1.21 12.02 9.63
N GLN A 4 1.15 11.80 8.32
CA GLN A 4 -0.06 12.10 7.54
C GLN A 4 -1.14 11.05 7.88
N ILE A 5 -2.16 11.46 8.64
CA ILE A 5 -3.30 10.60 9.01
C ILE A 5 -4.44 10.87 8.03
N THR A 6 -4.59 10.00 7.04
CA THR A 6 -5.71 10.08 6.10
C THR A 6 -6.91 9.30 6.64
N CYS A 7 -7.84 10.01 7.29
CA CYS A 7 -9.10 9.43 7.77
C CYS A 7 -10.10 9.28 6.61
N VAL A 8 -10.39 8.04 6.20
CA VAL A 8 -11.46 7.77 5.22
C VAL A 8 -12.79 7.58 5.98
N GLY A 9 -13.68 8.57 5.88
CA GLY A 9 -15.03 8.50 6.47
C GLY A 9 -16.08 8.01 5.47
N VAL A 10 -16.78 6.91 5.78
CA VAL A 10 -17.96 6.47 5.00
C VAL A 10 -19.20 7.23 5.47
N ILE A 11 -19.69 8.22 4.74
CA ILE A 11 -20.88 9.00 5.16
C ILE A 11 -22.13 8.15 4.92
N SER A 12 -22.84 7.76 5.99
CA SER A 12 -24.22 7.28 5.90
C SER A 12 -25.14 8.43 6.27
N ALA A 13 -26.14 8.71 5.43
CA ALA A 13 -27.18 9.68 5.70
C ALA A 13 -28.07 9.20 6.86
N GLY A 14 -27.93 9.81 8.03
CA GLY A 14 -28.73 9.49 9.20
C GLY A 14 -28.27 10.30 10.41
N ASP A 15 -29.15 11.17 10.88
CA ASP A 15 -28.93 12.28 11.82
C ASP A 15 -28.69 11.85 13.29
N GLN A 16 -27.81 10.86 13.51
CA GLN A 16 -27.39 10.43 14.85
C GLN A 16 -25.90 10.68 15.01
N LYS A 17 -25.57 11.41 16.09
CA LYS A 17 -24.20 11.70 16.55
C LYS A 17 -23.33 10.44 16.37
N PRO A 18 -22.37 10.43 15.44
CA PRO A 18 -21.72 9.19 15.05
C PRO A 18 -20.97 8.65 16.27
N ALA A 19 -21.31 7.42 16.68
CA ALA A 19 -20.50 6.66 17.62
C ALA A 19 -19.03 6.72 17.14
N PRO A 20 -18.03 6.80 18.04
CA PRO A 20 -16.64 6.82 17.64
C PRO A 20 -16.38 5.59 16.78
N ARG A 21 -16.28 5.81 15.47
CA ARG A 21 -16.06 4.72 14.52
C ARG A 21 -14.64 4.25 14.73
N PRO A 22 -14.38 2.94 14.69
CA PRO A 22 -13.01 2.47 14.65
C PRO A 22 -12.34 3.12 13.43
N ALA A 23 -11.40 4.03 13.69
CA ALA A 23 -10.57 4.62 12.66
C ALA A 23 -9.48 3.60 12.33
N LEU A 24 -9.50 3.08 11.11
CA LEU A 24 -8.38 2.30 10.61
C LEU A 24 -7.29 3.29 10.20
N VAL A 25 -6.28 3.45 11.04
CA VAL A 25 -5.09 4.23 10.68
C VAL A 25 -4.19 3.32 9.86
N VAL A 26 -3.98 3.69 8.61
CA VAL A 26 -3.08 3.01 7.69
C VAL A 26 -1.91 3.93 7.42
N HIS A 27 -0.70 3.45 7.70
CA HIS A 27 0.52 4.15 7.33
C HIS A 27 1.02 3.60 5.99
N PHE A 28 1.00 4.48 4.99
CA PHE A 28 1.63 4.25 3.71
C PHE A 28 3.08 4.73 3.78
N ALA A 29 3.98 4.08 3.03
CA ALA A 29 5.30 4.64 2.81
C ALA A 29 5.15 5.95 2.05
N GLU A 30 5.86 6.98 2.50
CA GLU A 30 5.81 8.30 1.87
C GLU A 30 6.19 8.19 0.39
N VAL A 31 5.31 8.75 -0.45
CA VAL A 31 5.53 8.88 -1.88
C VAL A 31 6.00 10.33 -2.11
N PRO A 32 7.24 10.56 -2.57
CA PRO A 32 7.77 11.92 -2.73
C PRO A 32 6.92 12.79 -3.67
N ASP A 33 6.61 14.02 -3.26
CA ASP A 33 5.84 14.97 -4.07
C ASP A 33 6.52 15.32 -5.41
N ALA A 34 7.85 15.25 -5.44
CA ALA A 34 8.66 15.49 -6.64
C ALA A 34 8.55 14.35 -7.69
N MET A 35 7.93 13.21 -7.33
CA MET A 35 7.70 12.10 -8.24
C MET A 35 6.59 12.45 -9.25
N PRO A 36 6.68 12.02 -10.52
CA PRO A 36 5.58 12.20 -11.47
C PRO A 36 4.28 11.57 -10.96
N LEU A 37 3.13 12.25 -11.14
CA LEU A 37 1.82 11.79 -10.63
C LEU A 37 1.48 10.35 -11.04
N LEU A 38 1.87 9.92 -12.24
CA LEU A 38 1.66 8.56 -12.71
C LEU A 38 2.42 7.53 -11.87
N ASP A 39 3.69 7.83 -11.56
CA ASP A 39 4.52 6.98 -10.72
C ASP A 39 4.03 7.02 -9.26
N GLN A 40 3.57 8.18 -8.78
CA GLN A 40 2.95 8.27 -7.45
C GLN A 40 1.73 7.35 -7.34
N ALA A 41 0.83 7.41 -8.33
CA ALA A 41 -0.35 6.57 -8.38
C ALA A 41 0.02 5.08 -8.48
N LEU A 42 1.06 4.74 -9.21
CA LEU A 42 1.56 3.37 -9.29
C LEU A 42 2.08 2.87 -7.94
N GLU A 43 2.89 3.66 -7.24
CA GLU A 43 3.41 3.30 -5.91
C GLU A 43 2.27 3.14 -4.90
N LEU A 44 1.28 4.04 -4.89
CA LEU A 44 0.10 3.90 -4.03
C LEU A 44 -0.70 2.62 -4.34
N ARG A 45 -0.82 2.23 -5.61
CA ARG A 45 -1.46 0.96 -6.00
C ARG A 45 -0.66 -0.25 -5.51
N ILE A 46 0.67 -0.22 -5.64
CA ILE A 46 1.55 -1.28 -5.12
C ILE A 46 1.31 -1.46 -3.61
N GLN A 47 1.32 -0.36 -2.86
CA GLN A 47 1.08 -0.38 -1.42
C GLN A 47 -0.31 -0.91 -1.07
N ALA A 48 -1.36 -0.45 -1.77
CA ALA A 48 -2.73 -0.92 -1.55
C ALA A 48 -2.89 -2.43 -1.80
N VAL A 49 -2.29 -2.97 -2.87
CA VAL A 49 -2.32 -4.40 -3.15
C VAL A 49 -1.54 -5.19 -2.08
N GLY A 50 -0.41 -4.66 -1.60
CA GLY A 50 0.33 -5.24 -0.48
C GLY A 50 -0.53 -5.39 0.78
N MET A 51 -1.36 -4.40 1.09
CA MET A 51 -2.30 -4.49 2.21
C MET A 51 -3.40 -5.52 2.01
N LEU A 52 -3.96 -5.63 0.79
CA LEU A 52 -4.95 -6.67 0.47
C LEU A 52 -4.35 -8.07 0.62
N MET A 53 -3.11 -8.26 0.18
CA MET A 53 -2.37 -9.50 0.40
C MET A 53 -2.24 -9.79 1.89
N HIS A 54 -1.80 -8.80 2.69
CA HIS A 54 -1.62 -8.96 4.13
C HIS A 54 -2.93 -9.32 4.84
N ALA A 55 -4.04 -8.66 4.50
CA ALA A 55 -5.36 -8.97 5.04
C ALA A 55 -5.77 -10.43 4.77
N GLN A 56 -5.53 -10.94 3.55
CA GLN A 56 -5.80 -12.34 3.21
C GLN A 56 -4.89 -13.31 3.98
N MET A 57 -3.63 -12.94 4.23
CA MET A 57 -2.74 -13.76 5.05
C MET A 57 -3.21 -13.84 6.51
N LEU A 58 -3.67 -12.73 7.09
CA LEU A 58 -4.25 -12.72 8.43
C LEU A 58 -5.50 -13.59 8.52
N ASP A 59 -6.40 -13.50 7.54
CA ASP A 59 -7.59 -14.37 7.45
C ASP A 59 -7.20 -15.86 7.35
N PHE A 60 -6.15 -16.17 6.57
CA PHE A 60 -5.64 -17.54 6.47
C PHE A 60 -5.07 -18.02 7.81
N GLN A 61 -4.25 -17.22 8.49
CA GLN A 61 -3.71 -17.55 9.81
C GLN A 61 -4.81 -17.79 10.84
N ARG A 62 -5.90 -17.02 10.77
CA ARG A 62 -7.02 -17.14 11.71
C ARG A 62 -7.93 -18.35 11.42
N THR A 63 -8.15 -18.68 10.15
CA THR A 63 -9.19 -19.63 9.74
C THR A 63 -8.68 -20.94 9.16
N GLY A 64 -7.42 -21.00 8.73
CA GLY A 64 -6.82 -22.13 8.02
C GLY A 64 -7.40 -22.39 6.62
N LYS A 65 -8.34 -21.56 6.13
CA LYS A 65 -9.05 -21.84 4.86
C LYS A 65 -8.16 -21.49 3.66
N ALA A 66 -7.84 -22.50 2.85
CA ALA A 66 -6.96 -22.38 1.68
C ALA A 66 -7.35 -21.26 0.69
N LYS A 67 -8.64 -20.93 0.57
CA LYS A 67 -9.13 -19.82 -0.28
C LYS A 67 -8.44 -18.48 0.00
N HIS A 68 -8.09 -18.20 1.26
CA HIS A 68 -7.43 -16.96 1.65
C HIS A 68 -5.97 -16.94 1.19
N ARG A 69 -5.29 -18.08 1.31
CA ARG A 69 -3.94 -18.25 0.75
C ARG A 69 -3.93 -18.06 -0.77
N SER A 70 -4.90 -18.64 -1.49
CA SER A 70 -5.01 -18.47 -2.94
C SER A 70 -5.24 -17.01 -3.34
N LYS A 71 -6.08 -16.28 -2.58
CA LYS A 71 -6.29 -14.83 -2.80
C LYS A 71 -5.04 -14.02 -2.51
N ALA A 72 -4.34 -14.31 -1.40
CA ALA A 72 -3.06 -13.66 -1.08
C ALA A 72 -2.05 -13.84 -2.23
N GLN A 73 -1.95 -15.04 -2.79
CA GLN A 73 -1.09 -15.30 -3.95
C GLN A 73 -1.52 -14.49 -5.18
N GLY A 74 -2.82 -14.36 -5.44
CA GLY A 74 -3.33 -13.50 -6.52
C GLY A 74 -2.91 -12.04 -6.34
N HIS A 75 -2.99 -11.51 -5.12
CA HIS A 75 -2.52 -10.16 -4.81
C HIS A 75 -0.99 -10.03 -4.93
N LEU A 76 -0.22 -11.04 -4.53
CA LEU A 76 1.23 -11.07 -4.73
C LEU A 76 1.60 -10.95 -6.22
N ASN A 77 0.95 -11.75 -7.08
CA ASN A 77 1.19 -11.70 -8.52
C ASN A 77 0.82 -10.33 -9.11
N ALA A 78 -0.31 -9.75 -8.69
CA ALA A 78 -0.71 -8.42 -9.13
C ALA A 78 0.28 -7.34 -8.68
N MET A 79 0.79 -7.43 -7.45
CA MET A 79 1.80 -6.52 -6.92
C MET A 79 3.11 -6.62 -7.72
N GLN A 80 3.55 -7.85 -8.06
CA GLN A 80 4.73 -8.07 -8.89
C GLN A 80 4.58 -7.49 -10.29
N ALA A 81 3.40 -7.61 -10.90
CA ALA A 81 3.12 -7.00 -12.20
C ALA A 81 3.18 -5.46 -12.14
N LEU A 82 2.65 -4.84 -11.07
CA LEU A 82 2.74 -3.40 -10.87
C LEU A 82 4.19 -2.94 -10.63
N ILE A 83 4.98 -3.70 -9.85
CA ILE A 83 6.41 -3.43 -9.64
C ILE A 83 7.18 -3.49 -10.95
N ALA A 84 6.88 -4.48 -11.80
CA ALA A 84 7.50 -4.61 -13.12
C ALA A 84 7.11 -3.47 -14.08
N ALA A 85 5.99 -2.79 -13.83
CA ALA A 85 5.52 -1.65 -14.61
C ALA A 85 6.10 -0.30 -14.15
N ARG A 86 7.01 -0.28 -13.16
CA ARG A 86 7.70 0.95 -12.72
C ARG A 86 8.49 1.57 -13.87
N SER A 87 8.52 2.90 -13.91
CA SER A 87 9.33 3.64 -14.87
C SER A 87 10.83 3.32 -14.71
N PRO A 88 11.62 3.36 -15.80
CA PRO A 88 13.07 3.19 -15.73
C PRO A 88 13.73 4.17 -14.75
N GLU A 89 13.25 5.41 -14.70
CA GLU A 89 13.72 6.45 -13.79
C GLU A 89 13.50 6.05 -12.33
N ARG A 90 12.34 5.44 -12.02
CA ARG A 90 12.03 4.95 -10.68
C ARG A 90 12.92 3.78 -10.30
N LEU A 91 13.11 2.82 -11.21
CA LEU A 91 14.01 1.69 -10.98
C LEU A 91 15.44 2.18 -10.72
N ALA A 92 15.96 3.10 -11.55
CA ALA A 92 17.28 3.69 -11.37
C ALA A 92 17.40 4.47 -10.05
N ALA A 93 16.34 5.17 -9.62
CA ALA A 93 16.33 5.86 -8.32
C ALA A 93 16.36 4.86 -7.14
N MET A 94 15.67 3.73 -7.25
CA MET A 94 15.72 2.66 -6.24
C MET A 94 17.09 1.99 -6.20
N GLU A 95 17.68 1.68 -7.35
CA GLU A 95 19.04 1.11 -7.43
C GLU A 95 20.07 2.06 -6.80
N ARG A 96 19.98 3.37 -7.07
CA ARG A 96 20.82 4.38 -6.41
C ARG A 96 20.62 4.43 -4.89
N ALA A 97 19.39 4.24 -4.41
CA ALA A 97 19.08 4.20 -2.98
C ALA A 97 19.59 2.92 -2.30
N VAL A 98 19.57 1.77 -3.00
CA VAL A 98 20.07 0.49 -2.50
C VAL A 98 21.60 0.41 -2.54
N GLY A 99 22.23 1.05 -3.53
CA GLY A 99 23.68 1.01 -3.77
C GLY A 99 24.51 2.03 -2.97
N GLY A 100 23.94 2.74 -2.00
CA GLY A 100 24.54 3.76 -1.12
C GLY A 100 25.96 4.28 -1.40
N MET A 101 26.04 5.58 -1.75
CA MET A 101 27.17 6.54 -1.65
C MET A 101 28.61 6.04 -1.97
N PRO A 102 29.28 6.53 -3.04
CA PRO A 102 30.74 6.53 -3.02
C PRO A 102 31.18 7.39 -1.83
N ASN A 103 31.97 6.82 -0.93
CA ASN A 103 32.56 7.51 0.21
C ASN A 103 33.23 8.82 -0.23
N ALA A 104 33.18 9.78 0.71
CA ALA A 104 33.89 11.04 0.73
C ALA A 104 35.37 10.94 0.30
#